data_AF-A0A7U8C9H9-F1
#
_entry.id   AF-A0A7U8C9H9-F1
#
_cell.length_a   1.000
_cell.length_b   1.000
_cell.length_c   1.000
_cell.angle_alpha   90.00
_cell.angle_beta   90.00
_cell.angle_gamma   90.00
#
_symmetry.space_group_name_H-M   'P 1'
#
loop_
_entity.id
_entity.type
_entity.pdbx_description
1 polymer ?
#
loop_
_entity_poly.entity_id
_entity_poly.type
_entity_poly.pdbx_seq_one_letter_code
_entity_poly.pdbx_strand_id
1 'polypeptide(L)'
;MRNKVDLFSQQLRSLVTDQNIEQWAKATDKQQFCQSLLPENRFNDLEKSVLCATLSSLLEKKAEDRFTVYNVGDQVLIRKNGIKHPAKVVEKLCDNSLVVLPHNEECHSQALTFRRSKDPFFSRMEGKEFSRICPTPLLRNKALLIK
;
A
#
# COMPACT_ATOMS: atom_id res chain seq x y z
N MET A 1 -26.06 -15.45 -15.97
CA MET A 1 -24.70 -16.00 -15.69
C MET A 1 -23.88 -14.89 -15.04
N ARG A 2 -23.29 -15.10 -13.86
CA ARG A 2 -22.31 -14.13 -13.33
C ARG A 2 -21.06 -14.21 -14.19
N ASN A 3 -20.52 -13.06 -14.59
CA ASN A 3 -19.27 -12.98 -15.33
C ASN A 3 -18.13 -13.58 -14.47
N LYS A 4 -17.28 -14.43 -15.05
CA LYS A 4 -16.15 -15.05 -14.31
C LYS A 4 -15.25 -13.99 -13.67
N VAL A 5 -15.08 -12.85 -14.34
CA VAL A 5 -14.29 -11.71 -13.84
C VAL A 5 -14.87 -11.15 -12.53
N ASP A 6 -16.19 -11.06 -12.42
CA ASP A 6 -16.86 -10.55 -11.20
C ASP A 6 -16.69 -11.53 -10.04
N LEU A 7 -16.75 -12.83 -10.34
CA LEU A 7 -16.56 -13.89 -9.35
C LEU A 7 -15.12 -13.87 -8.81
N PHE A 8 -14.12 -13.77 -9.69
CA PHE A 8 -12.72 -13.62 -9.29
C PHE A 8 -12.48 -12.34 -8.49
N SER A 9 -13.06 -11.23 -8.93
CA SER A 9 -12.94 -9.94 -8.24
C SER A 9 -13.54 -9.98 -6.84
N GLN A 10 -14.71 -10.62 -6.66
CA GLN A 10 -15.33 -10.80 -5.35
C GLN A 10 -14.47 -11.67 -4.43
N GLN A 11 -13.95 -12.79 -4.94
CA GLN A 11 -13.11 -13.68 -4.14
C GLN A 11 -11.80 -13.02 -3.71
N LEU A 12 -11.09 -12.34 -4.63
CA LEU A 12 -9.87 -11.62 -4.28
C LEU A 12 -10.15 -10.57 -3.21
N ARG A 13 -11.25 -9.81 -3.32
CA ARG A 13 -11.63 -8.82 -2.30
C ARG A 13 -11.92 -9.47 -0.94
N SER A 14 -12.58 -10.62 -0.90
CA SER A 14 -12.85 -11.31 0.37
C SER A 14 -11.58 -11.88 1.03
N LEU A 15 -10.51 -12.10 0.26
CA LEU A 15 -9.23 -12.62 0.75
C LEU A 15 -8.25 -11.52 1.19
N VAL A 16 -8.46 -10.27 0.77
CA VAL A 16 -7.63 -9.11 1.18
C VAL A 16 -8.17 -8.55 2.49
N THR A 17 -8.06 -9.34 3.56
CA THR A 17 -8.45 -8.96 4.93
C THR A 17 -7.23 -8.49 5.72
N ASP A 18 -7.46 -7.73 6.78
CA ASP A 18 -6.38 -7.27 7.68
C ASP A 18 -5.55 -8.41 8.26
N GLN A 19 -6.20 -9.51 8.62
CA GLN A 19 -5.54 -10.72 9.11
C GLN A 19 -4.65 -11.35 8.04
N ASN A 20 -5.16 -11.48 6.80
CA ASN A 20 -4.39 -12.08 5.72
C ASN A 20 -3.22 -11.19 5.30
N ILE A 21 -3.36 -9.85 5.36
CA ILE A 21 -2.28 -8.90 5.09
C ILE A 21 -1.15 -9.10 6.12
N GLU A 22 -1.49 -9.21 7.41
CA GLU A 22 -0.51 -9.44 8.49
C GLU A 22 0.18 -10.80 8.37
N GLN A 23 -0.58 -11.87 8.12
CA GLN A 23 -0.02 -13.21 7.95
C GLN A 23 0.83 -13.30 6.69
N TRP A 24 0.38 -12.72 5.58
CA TRP A 24 1.16 -12.62 4.35
C TRP A 24 2.47 -11.89 4.61
N ALA A 25 2.47 -10.76 5.33
CA ALA A 25 3.69 -10.00 5.63
C ALA A 25 4.73 -10.84 6.41
N LYS A 26 4.27 -11.74 7.30
CA LYS A 26 5.11 -12.62 8.12
C LYS A 26 5.46 -13.96 7.46
N ALA A 27 4.75 -14.38 6.41
CA ALA A 27 4.95 -15.66 5.77
C ALA A 27 6.35 -15.79 5.16
N THR A 28 7.01 -16.93 5.35
CA THR A 28 8.31 -17.22 4.72
C THR A 28 8.14 -17.47 3.22
N ASP A 29 7.11 -18.22 2.84
CA ASP A 29 6.73 -18.44 1.45
C ASP A 29 5.41 -17.72 1.13
N LYS A 30 5.52 -16.58 0.44
CA LYS A 30 4.37 -15.75 0.04
C LYS A 30 3.48 -16.47 -0.98
N GLN A 31 4.08 -17.26 -1.86
CA GLN A 31 3.38 -17.94 -2.94
C GLN A 31 2.57 -19.10 -2.38
N GLN A 32 3.17 -19.92 -1.52
CA GLN A 32 2.46 -21.00 -0.83
C GLN A 32 1.35 -20.46 0.08
N PHE A 33 1.59 -19.35 0.78
CA PHE A 33 0.53 -18.68 1.56
C PHE A 33 -0.66 -18.29 0.67
N CYS A 34 -0.42 -17.60 -0.45
CA CYS A 34 -1.48 -17.20 -1.36
C CYS A 34 -2.20 -18.40 -1.99
N GLN A 35 -1.50 -19.50 -2.29
CA GLN A 35 -2.11 -20.73 -2.77
C GLN A 35 -3.03 -21.35 -1.71
N SER A 36 -2.62 -21.36 -0.44
CA SER A 36 -3.41 -21.92 0.65
C SER A 36 -4.73 -21.17 0.90
N LEU A 37 -4.81 -19.90 0.50
CA LEU A 37 -6.03 -19.09 0.58
C LEU A 37 -7.02 -19.35 -0.56
N LEU A 38 -6.57 -19.97 -1.66
CA LEU A 38 -7.41 -20.24 -2.82
C LEU A 38 -8.07 -21.62 -2.68
N PRO A 39 -9.37 -21.77 -2.99
CA PRO A 39 -10.05 -23.05 -2.88
C PRO A 39 -9.51 -24.06 -3.91
N GLU A 40 -9.07 -25.24 -3.43
CA GLU A 40 -8.36 -26.25 -4.22
C GLU A 40 -9.16 -26.80 -5.41
N ASN A 41 -10.48 -26.96 -5.27
CA ASN A 41 -11.31 -27.69 -6.24
C ASN A 41 -12.10 -26.80 -7.22
N ARG A 42 -11.80 -25.50 -7.28
CA ARG A 42 -12.62 -24.55 -8.04
C ARG A 42 -11.99 -24.06 -9.34
N PHE A 43 -10.69 -24.19 -9.49
CA PHE A 43 -9.90 -23.54 -10.55
C PHE A 43 -8.89 -24.50 -11.15
N ASN A 44 -8.62 -24.34 -12.44
CA ASN A 44 -7.50 -25.02 -13.08
C ASN A 44 -6.16 -24.36 -12.68
N ASP A 45 -5.05 -25.01 -13.02
CA ASP A 45 -3.71 -24.57 -12.57
C ASP A 45 -3.32 -23.18 -13.10
N LEU A 46 -3.73 -22.84 -14.32
CA LEU A 46 -3.48 -21.51 -14.91
C LEU A 46 -4.26 -20.44 -14.15
N GLU A 47 -5.55 -20.65 -13.89
CA GLU A 47 -6.41 -19.75 -13.12
C GLU A 47 -5.85 -19.57 -11.70
N LYS A 48 -5.41 -20.65 -11.04
CA LYS A 48 -4.77 -20.59 -9.72
C LYS A 48 -3.49 -19.75 -9.75
N SER A 49 -2.64 -19.93 -10.76
CA SER A 49 -1.41 -19.17 -10.90
C SER A 49 -1.68 -17.66 -11.04
N VAL A 50 -2.62 -17.28 -11.92
CA VAL A 50 -3.00 -15.87 -12.12
C VAL A 50 -3.63 -15.26 -10.87
N LEU A 51 -4.55 -15.98 -10.22
CA LEU A 51 -5.18 -15.53 -8.98
C LEU A 51 -4.17 -15.38 -7.85
N CYS A 52 -3.24 -16.32 -7.72
CA CYS A 52 -2.19 -16.30 -6.71
C CYS A 52 -1.26 -15.09 -6.89
N ALA A 53 -0.81 -14.84 -8.13
CA ALA A 53 0.02 -13.68 -8.45
C ALA A 53 -0.74 -12.37 -8.17
N THR A 54 -2.01 -12.30 -8.57
CA THR A 54 -2.85 -11.11 -8.34
C THR A 54 -3.09 -10.88 -6.85
N LEU A 55 -3.41 -11.93 -6.09
CA LEU A 55 -3.61 -11.87 -4.65
C LEU A 55 -2.34 -11.43 -3.93
N SER A 56 -1.18 -12.02 -4.28
CA SER A 56 0.11 -11.63 -3.71
C SER A 56 0.39 -10.15 -3.96
N SER A 57 0.18 -9.65 -5.19
CA SER A 57 0.37 -8.24 -5.50
C SER A 57 -0.57 -7.32 -4.73
N LEU A 58 -1.84 -7.73 -4.53
CA LEU A 58 -2.80 -6.97 -3.74
C LEU A 58 -2.42 -6.94 -2.25
N LEU A 59 -2.05 -8.08 -1.68
CA LEU A 59 -1.63 -8.19 -0.27
C LEU A 59 -0.33 -7.42 -0.02
N GLU A 60 0.65 -7.52 -0.92
CA GLU A 60 1.89 -6.75 -0.88
C GLU A 60 1.60 -5.25 -0.81
N LYS A 61 0.81 -4.74 -1.76
CA LYS A 61 0.46 -3.32 -1.81
C LYS A 61 -0.25 -2.85 -0.54
N LYS A 62 -1.12 -3.69 0.03
CA LYS A 62 -1.83 -3.36 1.27
C LYS A 62 -0.96 -3.44 2.50
N ALA A 63 -0.03 -4.39 2.55
CA ALA A 63 0.98 -4.49 3.59
C ALA A 63 1.92 -3.28 3.54
N GLU A 64 2.37 -2.88 2.35
CA GLU A 64 3.14 -1.65 2.14
C GLU A 64 2.36 -0.45 2.69
N ASP A 65 1.13 -0.23 2.24
CA ASP A 65 0.33 0.90 2.73
C ASP A 65 0.22 0.89 4.27
N ARG A 66 0.06 -0.29 4.90
CA ARG A 66 -0.21 -0.42 6.34
C ARG A 66 1.03 -0.37 7.23
N PHE A 67 2.16 -0.92 6.79
CA PHE A 67 3.38 -1.07 7.60
C PHE A 67 4.51 -0.14 7.17
N THR A 68 4.34 0.68 6.12
CA THR A 68 5.40 1.64 5.74
C THR A 68 5.60 2.65 6.86
N VAL A 69 6.80 2.62 7.43
CA VAL A 69 7.30 3.65 8.35
C VAL A 69 8.06 4.68 7.53
N TYR A 70 7.67 5.94 7.65
CA TYR A 70 8.33 7.06 7.00
C TYR A 70 9.20 7.81 8.01
N ASN A 71 10.44 8.10 7.62
CA ASN A 71 11.38 8.91 8.39
C ASN A 71 11.60 10.26 7.72
N VAL A 72 12.03 11.24 8.52
CA VAL A 72 12.46 12.54 7.97
C VAL A 72 13.62 12.32 7.00
N GLY A 73 13.52 12.94 5.83
CA GLY A 73 14.49 12.77 4.75
C GLY A 73 14.07 11.76 3.68
N ASP A 74 13.09 10.89 3.95
CA ASP A 74 12.64 9.89 3.00
C ASP A 74 11.98 10.52 1.77
N GLN A 75 12.34 10.00 0.59
CA GLN A 75 11.74 10.37 -0.68
C GLN A 75 10.44 9.58 -0.86
N VAL A 76 9.34 10.29 -1.04
CA VAL A 76 7.99 9.74 -1.18
C VAL A 76 7.32 10.22 -2.46
N LEU A 77 6.21 9.59 -2.84
CA LEU A 77 5.34 10.13 -3.88
C LEU A 77 4.07 10.66 -3.24
N ILE A 78 3.59 11.82 -3.64
CA ILE A 78 2.27 12.32 -3.27
C ILE A 78 1.35 12.28 -4.49
N ARG A 79 0.07 11.92 -4.29
CA ARG A 79 -0.89 11.86 -5.38
C ARG A 79 -1.65 13.18 -5.52
N LYS A 80 -1.44 13.88 -6.63
CA LYS A 80 -2.17 15.09 -7.04
C LYS A 80 -3.07 14.77 -8.24
N ASN A 81 -4.38 14.97 -8.15
CA ASN A 81 -5.33 14.73 -9.26
C ASN A 81 -5.14 13.36 -9.97
N GLY A 82 -4.84 12.30 -9.21
CA GLY A 82 -4.59 10.96 -9.74
C GLY A 82 -3.14 10.67 -10.18
N ILE A 83 -2.34 11.70 -10.44
CA ILE A 83 -0.94 11.65 -10.87
C ILE A 83 -0.02 11.60 -9.63
N LYS A 84 1.10 10.88 -9.72
CA LYS A 84 2.09 10.78 -8.64
C LYS A 84 3.19 11.83 -8.86
N HIS A 85 3.51 12.59 -7.82
CA HIS A 85 4.56 13.60 -7.84
C HIS A 85 5.61 13.29 -6.77
N PRO A 86 6.91 13.49 -7.07
CA PRO A 86 7.97 13.35 -6.08
C PRO A 86 7.83 14.37 -4.96
N ALA A 87 8.13 13.94 -3.75
CA ALA A 87 8.10 14.75 -2.55
C ALA A 87 9.04 14.17 -1.50
N LYS A 88 9.30 14.93 -0.43
CA LYS A 88 10.20 14.54 0.65
C LYS A 88 9.52 14.73 2.00
N VAL A 89 9.67 13.76 2.90
CA VAL A 89 9.25 13.93 4.29
C VAL A 89 10.21 14.90 4.97
N VAL A 90 9.69 16.04 5.43
CA VAL A 90 10.50 17.10 6.06
C VAL A 90 10.32 17.15 7.57
N GLU A 91 9.20 16.65 8.08
CA GLU A 91 8.92 16.61 9.52
C GLU A 91 8.00 15.43 9.86
N LYS A 92 8.17 14.89 11.07
CA LYS A 92 7.28 13.90 11.67
C LYS A 92 6.72 14.49 12.96
N LEU A 93 5.45 14.91 12.92
CA LEU A 93 4.76 15.50 14.07
C LEU A 93 4.39 14.42 15.09
N CYS A 94 4.02 13.22 14.62
CA CYS A 94 3.83 12.02 15.42
C CYS A 94 3.86 10.78 14.52
N ASP A 95 3.69 9.57 15.08
CA ASP A 95 3.66 8.32 14.29
C ASP A 95 2.57 8.30 13.21
N ASN A 96 1.51 9.07 13.40
CA ASN A 96 0.37 9.14 12.50
C ASN A 96 0.26 10.48 11.76
N SER A 97 1.27 11.36 11.83
CA SER A 97 1.25 12.63 11.11
C SER A 97 2.62 13.03 10.59
N LEU A 98 2.66 13.31 9.29
CA LEU A 98 3.88 13.64 8.55
C LEU A 98 3.69 14.94 7.80
N VAL A 99 4.73 15.75 7.73
CA VAL A 99 4.79 16.92 6.86
C VAL A 99 5.68 16.59 5.67
N VAL A 100 5.16 16.83 4.48
CA VAL A 100 5.77 16.44 3.21
C VAL A 100 5.90 17.65 2.30
N LEU A 101 7.09 17.87 1.75
CA LEU A 101 7.37 18.96 0.81
C LEU A 101 7.41 18.41 -0.63
N PRO A 102 6.58 18.91 -1.56
CA PRO A 102 6.69 18.58 -2.98
C PRO A 102 8.07 18.93 -3.54
N HIS A 103 8.64 18.08 -4.40
CA HIS A 103 10.02 18.25 -4.89
C HIS A 103 10.27 19.53 -5.70
N ASN A 104 9.22 20.08 -6.32
CA ASN A 104 9.32 21.27 -7.16
C ASN A 104 9.17 22.59 -6.39
N GLU A 105 9.05 22.56 -5.06
CA GLU A 105 8.78 23.76 -4.27
C GLU A 105 9.86 23.95 -3.21
N GLU A 106 10.71 24.95 -3.44
CA GLU A 106 11.83 25.31 -2.56
C GLU A 106 11.38 26.01 -1.26
N CYS A 107 10.07 26.27 -1.10
CA CYS A 107 9.55 27.04 0.01
C CYS A 107 8.76 26.17 1.00
N HIS A 108 9.20 26.14 2.26
CA HIS A 108 8.51 25.47 3.37
C HIS A 108 7.07 25.96 3.59
N SER A 109 6.69 27.12 3.05
CA SER A 109 5.32 27.65 3.10
C SER A 109 4.28 26.76 2.39
N GLN A 110 4.72 25.81 1.56
CA GLN A 110 3.85 24.87 0.86
C GLN A 110 3.91 23.44 1.41
N ALA A 111 4.50 23.27 2.60
CA ALA A 111 4.61 21.97 3.23
C ALA A 111 3.22 21.37 3.52
N LEU A 112 3.06 20.11 3.15
CA LEU A 112 1.79 19.40 3.21
C LEU A 112 1.80 18.40 4.39
N THR A 113 1.11 18.71 5.48
CA THR A 113 0.66 17.76 6.50
C THR A 113 -0.31 16.68 6.00
N PHE A 114 0.08 15.43 6.17
CA PHE A 114 -0.75 14.25 6.03
C PHE A 114 -0.96 13.58 7.39
N ARG A 115 -2.11 12.93 7.58
CA ARG A 115 -2.46 12.20 8.80
C ARG A 115 -3.04 10.84 8.46
N ARG A 116 -2.78 9.87 9.34
CA ARG A 116 -3.35 8.53 9.35
C ARG A 116 -4.34 8.43 10.51
N SER A 117 -5.64 8.46 10.25
CA SER A 117 -6.67 8.55 11.30
C SER A 117 -7.36 7.21 11.61
N LYS A 118 -7.71 6.44 10.58
CA LYS A 118 -8.32 5.10 10.67
C LYS A 118 -7.90 4.17 9.53
N ASP A 119 -7.56 4.75 8.39
CA ASP A 119 -7.05 4.03 7.24
C ASP A 119 -5.55 3.69 7.39
N PRO A 120 -5.04 2.67 6.68
CA PRO A 120 -3.62 2.35 6.69
C PRO A 120 -2.76 3.44 6.01
N PHE A 121 -3.34 4.35 5.22
CA PHE A 121 -2.60 5.34 4.43
C PHE A 121 -2.65 6.76 5.04
N PHE A 122 -1.63 7.56 4.72
CA PHE A 122 -1.56 8.98 5.08
C PHE A 122 -2.35 9.82 4.08
N SER A 123 -3.44 10.45 4.54
CA SER A 123 -4.29 11.35 3.77
C SER A 123 -4.05 12.82 4.13
N ARG A 124 -4.21 13.72 3.18
CA ARG A 124 -4.00 15.16 3.39
C ARG A 124 -5.02 15.72 4.39
N MET A 125 -4.56 16.57 5.30
CA MET A 125 -5.45 17.22 6.29
C MET A 125 -6.26 18.37 5.69
N GLU A 126 -5.71 19.10 4.72
CA GLU A 126 -6.30 20.32 4.15
C GLU A 126 -6.11 20.42 2.62
N GLY A 127 -7.18 20.79 1.91
CA GLY A 127 -7.18 20.94 0.45
C GLY A 127 -7.45 19.64 -0.32
N LYS A 128 -8.05 19.75 -1.52
CA LYS A 128 -8.46 18.59 -2.35
C LYS A 128 -7.44 18.17 -3.41
N GLU A 129 -6.43 18.99 -3.70
CA GLU A 129 -5.49 18.71 -4.77
C GLU A 129 -4.60 17.50 -4.49
N PHE A 130 -4.04 17.42 -3.29
CA PHE A 130 -3.17 16.32 -2.85
C PHE A 130 -3.95 15.37 -1.95
N SER A 131 -3.98 14.10 -2.32
CA SER A 131 -4.89 13.12 -1.70
C SER A 131 -4.19 12.19 -0.70
N ARG A 132 -2.98 11.71 -1.04
CA ARG A 132 -2.29 10.71 -0.23
C ARG A 132 -0.77 10.67 -0.47
N ILE A 133 -0.04 10.18 0.54
CA ILE A 133 1.32 9.67 0.37
C ILE A 133 1.24 8.27 -0.24
N CYS A 134 2.11 8.01 -1.22
CA CYS A 134 2.31 6.72 -1.86
C CYS A 134 3.75 6.25 -1.55
N PRO A 135 3.95 5.00 -1.11
CA PRO A 135 5.28 4.46 -0.91
C PRO A 135 6.10 4.50 -2.20
N THR A 136 7.38 4.86 -2.10
CA THR A 136 8.35 4.72 -3.19
C THR A 136 8.98 3.32 -3.15
N PRO A 137 9.43 2.78 -4.31
CA PRO A 137 10.09 1.48 -4.36
C PRO A 137 11.29 1.33 -3.41
N LEU A 138 11.99 2.43 -3.11
CA LEU A 138 13.16 2.43 -2.23
C LEU A 138 12.81 2.28 -0.74
N LEU A 139 11.60 2.69 -0.33
CA LEU A 139 11.11 2.49 1.04
C LEU A 139 10.56 1.07 1.26
N ARG A 140 10.25 0.34 0.18
CA ARG A 140 9.72 -1.03 0.23
C ARG A 140 10.64 -2.01 0.96
N ASN A 141 11.95 -1.79 0.89
CA ASN A 141 12.92 -2.71 1.47
C ASN A 141 13.24 -2.43 2.95
N LYS A 142 13.06 -1.20 3.45
CA LYS A 142 13.46 -0.87 4.83
C LYS A 142 12.52 -1.46 5.89
N ALA A 143 11.21 -1.46 5.64
CA ALA A 143 10.22 -1.95 6.61
C ALA A 143 10.26 -3.48 6.81
N LEU A 144 10.80 -4.23 5.84
CA LEU A 144 10.97 -5.69 5.91
C LEU A 144 12.33 -6.12 6.51
N LEU A 145 13.22 -5.17 6.81
CA LEU A 145 14.58 -5.41 7.28
C LEU A 145 14.79 -5.10 8.77
N ILE A 146 13.77 -4.62 9.48
CA ILE A 146 13.86 -4.41 10.93
C ILE A 146 13.55 -5.75 11.61
N LYS A 147 14.60 -6.47 12.00
CA LYS A 147 14.58 -7.64 12.88
C LYS A 147 14.40 -7.23 14.33
#